data_AF-A0AAE6QC23-F1
#
_entry.id   AF-A0AAE6QC23-F1
#
_cell.length_a   1.000
_cell.length_b   1.000
_cell.length_c   1.000
_cell.angle_alpha   90.00
_cell.angle_beta   90.00
_cell.angle_gamma   90.00
#
_symmetry.space_group_name_H-M   'P 1'
#
loop_
_entity.id
_entity.type
_entity.pdbx_description
1 polymer ?
#
loop_
_entity_poly.entity_id
_entity_poly.type
_entity_poly.pdbx_seq_one_letter_code
_entity_poly.pdbx_strand_id
1 'polypeptide(L)'
;MDNIMVKFSCLGIALSLITLGLAHDALSSPVPIDFSNESEMVGFYTSGHYNIEVPKFSKISAKYKHENQDKDLTLFSLKEENTELNLKKQDQFTKGYNPVYNKNYTGFSGAIGYSGGGLRIELEGAFTKFDVDKQKYKFQDNHRYFALAKGDTLTTTKNPTPPPPPPGDNNAYNYITAKNEGLSIISLTLNACYDMIIGNSYLIPSACIGIGKGVTNFLGATNIKTIYKAKLGFGFLLSPKTIIFVNGYYVKVPDDAFKNVSIQYQHELAADPKHIEPVILFNADYYGGEIGLRFIL
;
A
#
# COMPACT_ATOMS: atom_id res chain seq x y z
N MET A 1 4.75 10.00 15.76
CA MET A 1 4.23 8.84 14.99
C MET A 1 4.82 7.51 15.44
N ASP A 2 6.03 7.48 16.00
CA ASP A 2 6.67 6.26 16.52
C ASP A 2 5.85 5.54 17.60
N ASN A 3 5.19 6.31 18.46
CA ASN A 3 4.39 5.77 19.56
C ASN A 3 3.06 5.12 19.12
N ILE A 4 2.58 5.39 17.91
CA ILE A 4 1.41 4.72 17.31
C ILE A 4 1.87 3.46 16.57
N MET A 5 3.03 3.54 15.91
CA MET A 5 3.61 2.44 15.14
C MET A 5 4.07 1.28 16.05
N VAL A 6 4.65 1.57 17.22
CA VAL A 6 4.94 0.56 18.25
C VAL A 6 3.65 -0.05 18.81
N LYS A 7 2.61 0.77 19.04
CA LYS A 7 1.33 0.27 19.55
C LYS A 7 0.61 -0.64 18.57
N PHE A 8 0.67 -0.39 17.26
CA PHE A 8 0.08 -1.27 16.26
C PHE A 8 0.88 -2.56 16.03
N SER A 9 2.22 -2.50 16.09
CA SER A 9 3.07 -3.70 16.04
C SER A 9 2.85 -4.58 17.28
N CYS A 10 2.79 -3.98 18.48
CA CYS A 10 2.42 -4.69 19.69
C CYS A 10 0.97 -5.19 19.66
N LEU A 11 0.03 -4.47 19.04
CA LEU A 11 -1.35 -4.93 18.89
C LEU A 11 -1.44 -6.11 17.91
N GLY A 12 -0.66 -6.15 16.84
CA GLY A 12 -0.59 -7.28 15.92
C GLY A 12 -0.01 -8.54 16.58
N ILE A 13 1.04 -8.38 17.39
CA ILE A 13 1.66 -9.46 18.18
C ILE A 13 0.72 -9.90 19.32
N ALA A 14 0.03 -8.96 19.97
CA ALA A 14 -0.95 -9.28 21.01
C ALA A 14 -2.18 -9.98 20.41
N LEU A 15 -2.67 -9.57 19.24
CA LEU A 15 -3.80 -10.21 18.58
C LEU A 15 -3.44 -11.62 18.12
N SER A 16 -2.22 -11.85 17.61
CA SER A 16 -1.75 -13.20 17.27
C SER A 16 -1.60 -14.08 18.51
N LEU A 17 -1.04 -13.56 19.62
CA LEU A 17 -0.97 -14.27 20.91
C LEU A 17 -2.35 -14.54 21.52
N ILE A 18 -3.29 -13.61 21.41
CA ILE A 18 -4.68 -13.79 21.87
C ILE A 18 -5.40 -14.83 21.02
N THR A 19 -5.17 -14.88 19.70
CA THR A 19 -5.73 -15.96 18.86
C THR A 19 -5.09 -17.33 19.17
N LEU A 20 -3.82 -17.38 19.57
CA LEU A 20 -3.19 -18.61 20.07
C LEU A 20 -3.75 -19.03 21.44
N GLY A 21 -4.06 -18.07 22.32
CA GLY A 21 -4.62 -18.34 23.65
C GLY A 21 -6.11 -18.73 23.64
N LEU A 22 -6.92 -18.07 22.81
CA LEU A 22 -8.36 -18.36 22.70
C LEU A 22 -8.67 -19.64 21.90
N ALA A 23 -7.72 -20.13 21.12
CA ALA A 23 -7.82 -21.41 20.42
C ALA A 23 -7.88 -22.62 21.38
N HIS A 24 -7.42 -22.49 22.63
CA HIS A 24 -7.45 -23.59 23.59
C HIS A 24 -8.83 -23.84 24.21
N ASP A 25 -9.67 -22.81 24.38
CA ASP A 25 -10.89 -22.93 25.21
C ASP A 25 -12.23 -22.62 24.51
N ALA A 26 -12.23 -22.07 23.28
CA ALA A 26 -13.47 -21.51 22.70
C ALA A 26 -14.11 -22.29 21.52
N LEU A 27 -13.50 -23.38 21.03
CA LEU A 27 -14.04 -24.17 19.91
C LEU A 27 -13.99 -25.67 20.22
N SER A 28 -14.78 -26.12 21.21
CA SER A 28 -15.16 -27.53 21.26
C SER A 28 -16.14 -27.81 20.12
N SER A 29 -15.64 -28.45 19.05
CA SER A 29 -16.48 -29.00 17.98
C SER A 29 -17.49 -30.00 18.55
N PRO A 30 -18.78 -29.98 18.14
CA PRO A 30 -19.78 -30.93 18.63
C PRO A 30 -19.71 -32.32 17.95
N VAL A 31 -18.62 -32.67 17.27
CA VAL A 31 -18.39 -34.02 16.73
C VAL A 31 -16.93 -34.42 16.97
N PRO A 32 -16.64 -35.60 17.55
CA PRO A 32 -15.28 -36.09 17.66
C PRO A 32 -14.71 -36.30 16.25
N ILE A 33 -13.66 -35.56 15.93
CA ILE A 33 -12.91 -35.71 14.68
C ILE A 33 -12.12 -37.01 14.81
N ASP A 34 -12.45 -37.98 13.96
CA ASP A 34 -11.75 -39.25 13.87
C ASP A 34 -10.45 -39.05 13.06
N PHE A 35 -9.32 -38.97 13.76
CA PHE A 35 -7.98 -38.84 13.17
C PHE A 35 -7.40 -40.18 12.68
N SER A 36 -8.18 -41.27 12.71
CA SER A 36 -7.71 -42.60 12.29
C SER A 36 -7.75 -42.82 10.77
N ASN A 37 -8.36 -41.90 10.01
CA ASN A 37 -8.35 -41.94 8.55
C ASN A 37 -7.48 -40.79 8.03
N GLU A 38 -6.42 -41.11 7.27
CA GLU A 38 -5.54 -40.14 6.61
C GLU A 38 -6.24 -39.27 5.54
N SER A 39 -7.58 -39.31 5.46
CA SER A 39 -8.39 -38.57 4.50
C SER A 39 -8.96 -37.31 5.13
N GLU A 40 -8.39 -36.18 4.72
CA GLU A 40 -8.90 -34.81 4.77
C GLU A 40 -8.51 -33.96 5.99
N MET A 41 -7.67 -32.95 5.76
CA MET A 41 -7.44 -31.82 6.66
C MET A 41 -8.70 -30.95 6.73
N VAL A 42 -9.67 -31.42 7.51
CA VAL A 42 -10.94 -30.73 7.75
C VAL A 42 -10.87 -29.99 9.07
N GLY A 43 -11.17 -28.70 9.07
CA GLY A 43 -11.27 -27.94 10.30
C GLY A 43 -11.03 -26.45 10.14
N PHE A 44 -11.32 -25.74 11.23
CA PHE A 44 -10.89 -24.36 11.36
C PHE A 44 -9.37 -24.29 11.52
N TYR A 45 -8.78 -23.21 11.03
CA TYR A 45 -7.36 -22.99 11.18
C TYR A 45 -7.05 -21.52 11.40
N THR A 46 -5.88 -21.28 11.96
CA THR A 46 -5.23 -19.97 12.00
C THR A 46 -3.90 -20.03 11.26
N SER A 47 -3.45 -18.92 10.71
CA SER A 47 -2.15 -18.81 10.06
C SER A 47 -1.52 -17.45 10.26
N GLY A 48 -0.20 -17.44 10.30
CA GLY A 48 0.63 -16.25 10.29
C GLY A 48 1.69 -16.38 9.21
N HIS A 49 1.90 -15.33 8.44
CA HIS A 49 2.89 -15.33 7.36
C HIS A 49 3.62 -14.00 7.23
N TYR A 50 4.90 -14.12 6.87
CA TYR A 50 5.78 -13.01 6.56
C TYR A 50 5.78 -12.79 5.04
N ASN A 51 5.77 -11.53 4.63
CA ASN A 51 5.63 -11.11 3.25
C ASN A 51 6.84 -10.32 2.76
N ILE A 52 7.29 -10.64 1.56
CA ILE A 52 8.21 -9.83 0.76
C ILE A 52 7.45 -9.34 -0.45
N GLU A 53 7.38 -8.02 -0.66
CA GLU A 53 6.56 -7.43 -1.72
C GLU A 53 7.36 -6.49 -2.61
N VAL A 54 7.06 -6.52 -3.90
CA VAL A 54 7.70 -5.73 -4.95
C VAL A 54 6.65 -4.87 -5.65
N PRO A 55 6.78 -3.54 -5.63
CA PRO A 55 5.79 -2.66 -6.24
C PRO A 55 5.80 -2.79 -7.77
N LYS A 56 4.62 -2.75 -8.37
CA LYS A 56 4.41 -2.70 -9.84
C LYS A 56 3.62 -1.45 -10.21
N PHE A 57 4.11 -0.31 -9.72
CA PHE A 57 3.37 0.94 -9.82
C PHE A 57 3.45 1.58 -11.21
N SER A 58 2.39 2.29 -11.60
CA SER A 58 2.42 3.12 -12.80
C SER A 58 3.20 4.42 -12.57
N LYS A 59 3.47 5.13 -13.66
CA LYS A 59 3.81 6.54 -13.60
C LYS A 59 2.68 7.31 -12.93
N ILE A 60 3.06 8.34 -12.16
CA ILE A 60 2.11 9.24 -11.51
C ILE A 60 1.73 10.33 -12.53
N SER A 61 0.43 10.60 -12.62
CA SER A 61 -0.08 11.79 -13.31
C SER A 61 -1.10 12.49 -12.44
N ALA A 62 -1.40 13.75 -12.75
CA ALA A 62 -2.25 14.59 -11.93
C ALA A 62 -3.19 15.43 -12.80
N LYS A 63 -4.43 15.56 -12.35
CA LYS A 63 -5.45 16.40 -12.99
C LYS A 63 -6.13 17.26 -11.94
N TYR A 64 -6.74 18.35 -12.37
CA TYR A 64 -7.61 19.17 -11.52
C TYR A 64 -8.85 19.59 -12.32
N LYS A 65 -9.91 19.96 -11.60
CA LYS A 65 -11.13 20.47 -12.23
C LYS A 65 -11.09 21.98 -12.35
N HIS A 66 -11.49 22.47 -13.51
CA HIS A 66 -11.78 23.89 -13.74
C HIS A 66 -12.92 24.01 -14.74
N GLU A 67 -13.97 24.76 -14.39
CA GLU A 67 -15.16 24.95 -15.23
C GLU A 67 -15.78 23.61 -15.72
N ASN A 68 -15.84 22.62 -14.81
CA ASN A 68 -16.31 21.25 -15.09
C ASN A 68 -15.50 20.45 -16.13
N GLN A 69 -14.31 20.92 -16.50
CA GLN A 69 -13.37 20.19 -17.35
C GLN A 69 -12.17 19.71 -16.53
N ASP A 70 -11.72 18.49 -16.83
CA ASP A 70 -10.46 17.97 -16.28
C ASP A 70 -9.29 18.57 -17.05
N LYS A 71 -8.39 19.24 -16.34
CA LYS A 71 -7.15 19.80 -16.87
C LYS A 71 -5.96 19.08 -16.27
N ASP A 72 -4.97 18.77 -17.10
CA ASP A 72 -3.75 18.10 -16.66
C ASP A 72 -2.83 19.05 -15.89
N LEU A 73 -2.11 18.49 -14.92
CA LEU A 73 -1.02 19.17 -14.21
C LEU A 73 0.31 18.54 -14.63
N THR A 74 1.29 19.40 -14.91
CA THR A 74 2.65 18.95 -15.18
C THR A 74 3.38 18.75 -13.87
N LEU A 75 4.01 17.59 -13.71
CA LEU A 75 4.76 17.24 -12.51
C LEU A 75 6.25 17.56 -12.68
N PHE A 76 6.88 18.03 -11.62
CA PHE A 76 8.31 18.35 -11.57
C PHE A 76 8.93 17.79 -10.30
N SER A 77 10.05 17.06 -10.42
CA SER A 77 10.83 16.62 -9.27
C SER A 77 11.84 17.68 -8.85
N LEU A 78 12.28 17.65 -7.60
CA LEU A 78 13.50 18.36 -7.23
C LEU A 78 14.70 17.77 -7.97
N LYS A 79 15.74 18.58 -8.18
CA LYS A 79 17.02 18.14 -8.74
C LYS A 79 17.82 17.37 -7.68
N GLU A 80 18.53 16.32 -8.12
CA GLU A 80 19.29 15.42 -7.24
C GLU A 80 20.47 16.14 -6.57
N GLU A 81 21.06 17.12 -7.27
CA GLU A 81 22.22 17.89 -6.85
C GLU A 81 21.95 18.98 -5.81
N ASN A 82 20.67 19.30 -5.55
CA ASN A 82 20.29 20.32 -4.58
C ASN A 82 20.86 19.98 -3.19
N THR A 83 21.44 20.99 -2.54
CA THR A 83 22.05 20.90 -1.19
C THR A 83 21.19 21.52 -0.11
N GLU A 84 20.04 22.07 -0.48
CA GLU A 84 19.02 22.63 0.41
C GLU A 84 17.63 22.25 -0.12
N LEU A 85 16.61 22.32 0.74
CA LEU A 85 15.21 22.20 0.35
C LEU A 85 14.61 23.60 0.25
N ASN A 86 14.34 24.08 -0.97
CA ASN A 86 13.62 25.32 -1.18
C ASN A 86 12.52 25.17 -2.25
N LEU A 87 11.31 24.89 -1.77
CA LEU A 87 10.13 24.64 -2.61
C LEU A 87 9.64 25.89 -3.39
N LYS A 88 10.13 27.09 -3.06
CA LYS A 88 9.79 28.34 -3.76
C LYS A 88 10.71 28.68 -4.93
N LYS A 89 11.83 27.97 -5.07
CA LYS A 89 12.84 28.21 -6.11
C LYS A 89 12.58 27.29 -7.30
N GLN A 90 12.01 27.84 -8.38
CA GLN A 90 11.71 27.07 -9.60
C GLN A 90 12.94 26.40 -10.24
N ASP A 91 14.13 27.00 -10.10
CA ASP A 91 15.40 26.51 -10.64
C ASP A 91 15.91 25.24 -9.93
N GLN A 92 15.34 24.91 -8.75
CA GLN A 92 15.60 23.67 -8.04
C GLN A 92 14.83 22.46 -8.58
N PHE A 93 13.91 22.66 -9.52
CA PHE A 93 13.08 21.60 -10.08
C PHE A 93 13.50 21.22 -11.49
N THR A 94 13.15 20.01 -11.89
CA THR A 94 13.29 19.48 -13.25
C THR A 94 11.98 18.84 -13.70
N LYS A 95 11.69 18.90 -15.01
CA LYS A 95 10.42 18.42 -15.56
C LYS A 95 10.32 16.89 -15.47
N GLY A 96 9.16 16.42 -15.06
CA GLY A 96 8.87 15.00 -14.85
C GLY A 96 8.97 14.62 -13.37
N TYR A 97 8.12 13.68 -12.96
CA TYR A 97 8.15 13.06 -11.64
C TYR A 97 7.92 11.56 -11.78
N ASN A 98 8.95 10.76 -11.51
CA ASN A 98 8.91 9.31 -11.62
C ASN A 98 9.63 8.68 -10.42
N PRO A 99 8.99 8.70 -9.22
CA PRO A 99 9.59 8.14 -8.02
C PRO A 99 9.79 6.63 -8.16
N VAL A 100 10.88 6.14 -7.59
CA VAL A 100 11.11 4.70 -7.38
C VAL A 100 10.70 4.38 -5.94
N TYR A 101 10.11 3.21 -5.73
CA TYR A 101 9.66 2.77 -4.41
C TYR A 101 10.45 1.56 -3.96
N ASN A 102 10.78 1.53 -2.67
CA ASN A 102 11.45 0.42 -2.03
C ASN A 102 10.57 -0.82 -2.03
N LYS A 103 11.19 -1.99 -2.09
CA LYS A 103 10.52 -3.26 -1.81
C LYS A 103 10.13 -3.31 -0.32
N ASN A 104 9.03 -3.97 -0.01
CA ASN A 104 8.64 -4.21 1.39
C ASN A 104 9.24 -5.54 1.87
N TYR A 105 10.05 -5.49 2.92
CA TYR A 105 10.61 -6.66 3.60
C TYR A 105 10.10 -6.78 5.04
N THR A 106 9.02 -6.10 5.37
CA THR A 106 8.46 -6.08 6.73
C THR A 106 6.96 -6.38 6.74
N GLY A 107 6.43 -6.83 5.60
CA GLY A 107 5.02 -7.17 5.50
C GLY A 107 4.72 -8.37 6.39
N PHE A 108 3.59 -8.29 7.10
CA PHE A 108 3.09 -9.37 7.93
C PHE A 108 1.59 -9.51 7.69
N SER A 109 1.11 -10.74 7.80
CA SER A 109 -0.30 -11.05 7.63
C SER A 109 -0.70 -12.19 8.54
N GLY A 110 -1.96 -12.14 8.96
CA GLY A 110 -2.61 -13.19 9.72
C GLY A 110 -3.92 -13.55 9.06
N ALA A 111 -4.28 -14.82 9.12
CA ALA A 111 -5.54 -15.27 8.57
C ALA A 111 -6.20 -16.35 9.42
N ILE A 112 -7.52 -16.33 9.43
CA ILE A 112 -8.36 -17.40 9.98
C ILE A 112 -9.14 -18.02 8.83
N GLY A 113 -9.38 -19.32 8.89
CA GLY A 113 -10.10 -19.98 7.81
C GLY A 113 -10.66 -21.33 8.18
N TYR A 114 -11.29 -21.95 7.19
CA TYR A 114 -11.80 -23.32 7.26
C TYR A 114 -11.32 -24.09 6.03
N SER A 115 -10.87 -25.31 6.24
CA SER A 115 -10.41 -26.24 5.20
C SER A 115 -11.29 -27.49 5.22
N GLY A 116 -11.57 -28.07 4.05
CA GLY A 116 -12.23 -29.37 3.92
C GLY A 116 -12.36 -29.82 2.47
N GLY A 117 -12.14 -31.11 2.19
CA GLY A 117 -12.25 -31.68 0.83
C GLY A 117 -11.40 -30.97 -0.23
N GLY A 118 -10.23 -30.42 0.15
CA GLY A 118 -9.36 -29.62 -0.73
C GLY A 118 -9.82 -28.17 -0.97
N LEU A 119 -11.02 -27.79 -0.55
CA LEU A 119 -11.46 -26.39 -0.58
C LEU A 119 -11.06 -25.70 0.74
N ARG A 120 -10.62 -24.45 0.64
CA ARG A 120 -10.26 -23.64 1.80
C ARG A 120 -10.76 -22.21 1.65
N ILE A 121 -11.45 -21.70 2.66
CA ILE A 121 -11.88 -20.29 2.74
C ILE A 121 -11.08 -19.60 3.84
N GLU A 122 -10.53 -18.43 3.53
CA GLU A 122 -9.58 -17.71 4.37
C GLU A 122 -9.93 -16.23 4.46
N LEU A 123 -10.07 -15.70 5.68
CA LEU A 123 -10.12 -14.27 5.94
C LEU A 123 -8.73 -13.81 6.38
N GLU A 124 -8.06 -13.01 5.55
CA GLU A 124 -6.70 -12.54 5.75
C GLU A 124 -6.66 -11.04 6.00
N GLY A 125 -5.99 -10.63 7.08
CA GLY A 125 -5.57 -9.26 7.34
C GLY A 125 -4.08 -9.07 7.05
N ALA A 126 -3.73 -8.01 6.33
CA ALA A 126 -2.35 -7.72 5.94
C ALA A 126 -1.98 -6.24 6.07
N PHE A 127 -0.71 -5.97 6.39
CA PHE A 127 -0.12 -4.63 6.35
C PHE A 127 1.07 -4.59 5.38
N THR A 128 1.03 -3.62 4.47
CA THR A 128 1.99 -3.43 3.38
C THR A 128 2.44 -1.98 3.33
N LYS A 129 3.75 -1.74 3.18
CA LYS A 129 4.31 -0.38 3.04
C LYS A 129 5.41 -0.33 1.99
N PHE A 130 5.28 0.59 1.05
CA PHE A 130 6.26 0.93 0.02
C PHE A 130 6.71 2.37 0.21
N ASP A 131 7.92 2.57 0.71
CA ASP A 131 8.49 3.90 0.89
C ASP A 131 9.16 4.41 -0.40
N VAL A 132 9.29 5.73 -0.55
CA VAL A 132 10.00 6.32 -1.69
C VAL A 132 11.51 6.08 -1.53
N ASP A 133 12.15 5.57 -2.58
CA ASP A 133 13.59 5.36 -2.63
C ASP A 133 14.31 6.73 -2.66
N LYS A 134 15.37 6.87 -1.86
CA LYS A 134 16.17 8.10 -1.79
C LYS A 134 16.86 8.42 -3.12
N GLN A 135 17.12 7.41 -3.94
CA GLN A 135 17.87 7.48 -5.18
C GLN A 135 19.22 8.21 -4.96
N LYS A 136 19.56 9.16 -5.84
CA LYS A 136 20.82 9.91 -5.80
C LYS A 136 20.69 11.29 -5.14
N TYR A 137 19.56 11.59 -4.52
CA TYR A 137 19.33 12.90 -3.91
C TYR A 137 20.31 13.17 -2.76
N LYS A 138 21.04 14.29 -2.86
CA LYS A 138 22.07 14.68 -1.87
C LYS A 138 21.46 15.20 -0.58
N PHE A 139 20.48 16.11 -0.67
CA PHE A 139 19.78 16.64 0.50
C PHE A 139 18.73 15.66 1.03
N GLN A 140 18.54 15.65 2.34
CA GLN A 140 17.58 14.76 2.99
C GLN A 140 16.15 15.08 2.52
N ASP A 141 15.34 14.04 2.32
CA ASP A 141 13.93 14.11 1.92
C ASP A 141 13.58 14.78 0.59
N ASN A 142 14.53 15.35 -0.17
CA ASN A 142 14.21 15.98 -1.47
C ASN A 142 13.52 15.01 -2.45
N HIS A 143 13.87 13.72 -2.44
CA HIS A 143 13.23 12.67 -3.23
C HIS A 143 11.71 12.54 -3.00
N ARG A 144 11.20 13.03 -1.86
CA ARG A 144 9.78 12.99 -1.49
C ARG A 144 9.00 14.16 -2.03
N TYR A 145 9.63 15.30 -2.34
CA TYR A 145 8.90 16.50 -2.75
C TYR A 145 8.83 16.63 -4.27
N PHE A 146 7.68 17.10 -4.75
CA PHE A 146 7.45 17.40 -6.16
C PHE A 146 6.50 18.58 -6.32
N ALA A 147 6.58 19.25 -7.46
CA ALA A 147 5.69 20.35 -7.82
C ALA A 147 4.64 19.90 -8.85
N LEU A 148 3.45 20.49 -8.75
CA LEU A 148 2.36 20.38 -9.72
C LEU A 148 2.10 21.75 -10.32
N ALA A 149 2.29 21.89 -11.63
CA ALA A 149 2.17 23.17 -12.32
C ALA A 149 0.98 23.21 -13.27
N LYS A 150 0.36 24.39 -13.35
CA LYS A 150 -0.54 24.77 -14.44
C LYS A 150 0.31 25.21 -15.63
N GLY A 151 0.48 24.32 -16.61
CA GLY A 151 1.29 24.56 -17.80
C GLY A 151 2.57 23.72 -17.83
N ASP A 152 3.38 23.92 -18.87
CA ASP A 152 4.50 23.04 -19.21
C ASP A 152 5.84 23.40 -18.54
N THR A 153 5.90 24.55 -17.88
CA THR A 153 7.09 25.11 -17.22
C THR A 153 6.72 25.67 -15.85
N LEU A 154 7.68 25.75 -14.94
CA LEU A 154 7.53 26.48 -13.69
C LEU A 154 7.85 27.95 -13.96
N THR A 155 7.00 28.84 -13.46
CA THR A 155 7.18 30.29 -13.57
C THR A 155 6.95 30.97 -12.23
N THR A 156 7.91 31.79 -11.84
CA THR A 156 7.80 32.76 -10.75
C THR A 156 8.01 34.14 -11.33
N THR A 157 6.98 34.98 -11.33
CA THR A 157 7.08 36.38 -11.77
C THR A 157 6.83 37.29 -10.57
N LYS A 158 7.57 38.40 -10.47
CA LYS A 158 7.23 39.43 -9.47
C LYS A 158 5.94 40.09 -9.92
N ASN A 159 4.91 40.13 -9.08
CA ASN A 159 3.74 40.94 -9.39
C ASN A 159 4.18 42.40 -9.51
N PRO A 160 3.88 43.09 -10.63
CA PRO A 160 4.08 44.52 -10.73
C PRO A 160 2.96 45.22 -9.95
N THR A 161 3.04 45.23 -8.61
CA THR A 161 2.14 46.03 -7.77
C THR A 161 2.88 47.23 -7.17
N PRO A 162 2.32 48.47 -7.25
CA PRO A 162 2.84 49.64 -6.53
C PRO A 162 2.72 49.47 -5.00
N PRO A 163 3.43 50.28 -4.18
CA PRO A 163 3.51 50.09 -2.74
C PRO A 163 2.27 50.61 -1.96
N PRO A 164 1.96 50.06 -0.77
CA PRO A 164 2.53 48.88 -0.12
C PRO A 164 1.62 47.63 -0.23
N PRO A 165 2.18 46.45 -0.52
CA PRO A 165 1.43 45.20 -0.53
C PRO A 165 1.12 44.71 0.91
N PRO A 166 0.04 43.92 1.09
CA PRO A 166 -0.23 43.22 2.35
C PRO A 166 0.94 42.26 2.71
N PRO A 167 1.07 41.82 3.97
CA PRO A 167 2.15 40.93 4.38
C PRO A 167 2.02 39.59 3.64
N GLY A 168 2.88 39.37 2.62
CA GLY A 168 2.82 38.20 1.76
C GLY A 168 3.93 38.18 0.70
N ASP A 169 4.18 37.00 0.14
CA ASP A 169 5.11 36.79 -0.97
C ASP A 169 4.52 37.42 -2.25
N ASN A 170 5.11 38.51 -2.75
CA ASN A 170 4.58 39.27 -3.91
C ASN A 170 4.85 38.60 -5.27
N ASN A 171 5.24 37.34 -5.26
CA ASN A 171 5.53 36.58 -6.46
C ASN A 171 4.27 35.84 -6.92
N ALA A 172 3.99 35.92 -8.22
CA ALA A 172 3.01 35.11 -8.92
C ALA A 172 3.63 33.76 -9.30
N TYR A 173 3.07 32.68 -8.78
CA TYR A 173 3.48 31.30 -9.04
C TYR A 173 2.42 30.55 -9.83
N ASN A 174 2.84 29.64 -10.72
CA ASN A 174 1.92 28.78 -11.47
C ASN A 174 1.91 27.32 -10.96
N TYR A 175 2.56 27.05 -9.84
CA TYR A 175 2.69 25.70 -9.31
C TYR A 175 2.38 25.65 -7.80
N ILE A 176 2.21 24.44 -7.30
CA ILE A 176 2.08 24.09 -5.88
C ILE A 176 2.99 22.90 -5.61
N THR A 177 3.27 22.58 -4.35
CA THR A 177 4.10 21.42 -4.01
C THR A 177 3.35 20.39 -3.20
N ALA A 178 3.78 19.14 -3.31
CA ALA A 178 3.25 18.01 -2.55
C ALA A 178 4.41 17.15 -2.05
N LYS A 179 4.13 16.36 -1.02
CA LYS A 179 5.08 15.42 -0.43
C LYS A 179 4.58 13.99 -0.61
N ASN A 180 5.45 13.13 -1.10
CA ASN A 180 5.24 11.70 -1.25
C ASN A 180 5.85 10.94 -0.08
N GLU A 181 4.97 10.48 0.81
CA GLU A 181 5.34 9.69 1.99
C GLU A 181 5.40 8.18 1.72
N GLY A 182 5.31 7.79 0.45
CA GLY A 182 5.14 6.40 0.05
C GLY A 182 3.67 5.97 0.02
N LEU A 183 3.46 4.68 -0.19
CA LEU A 183 2.17 4.02 -0.15
C LEU A 183 2.13 3.08 1.04
N SER A 184 1.10 3.19 1.88
CA SER A 184 0.79 2.20 2.91
C SER A 184 -0.60 1.63 2.71
N ILE A 185 -0.77 0.33 2.92
CA ILE A 185 -2.04 -0.38 2.73
C ILE A 185 -2.28 -1.26 3.96
N ILE A 186 -3.43 -1.08 4.60
CA ILE A 186 -4.00 -2.05 5.54
C ILE A 186 -5.13 -2.73 4.79
N SER A 187 -5.09 -4.05 4.65
CA SER A 187 -6.08 -4.80 3.86
C SER A 187 -6.74 -5.92 4.66
N LEU A 188 -7.98 -6.20 4.27
CA LEU A 188 -8.76 -7.34 4.71
C LEU A 188 -9.33 -8.02 3.46
N THR A 189 -8.95 -9.28 3.24
CA THR A 189 -9.31 -10.05 2.04
C THR A 189 -9.97 -11.36 2.42
N LEU A 190 -10.99 -11.74 1.66
CA LEU A 190 -11.59 -13.07 1.70
C LEU A 190 -11.04 -13.86 0.50
N ASN A 191 -10.29 -14.92 0.78
CA ASN A 191 -9.67 -15.78 -0.21
C ASN A 191 -10.41 -17.13 -0.27
N ALA A 192 -10.71 -17.58 -1.48
CA ALA A 192 -11.09 -18.94 -1.77
C ALA A 192 -9.88 -19.66 -2.38
N CYS A 193 -9.53 -20.79 -1.80
CA CYS A 193 -8.33 -21.56 -2.11
C CYS A 193 -8.71 -22.99 -2.44
N TYR A 194 -7.94 -23.60 -3.33
CA TYR A 194 -7.99 -25.01 -3.64
C TYR A 194 -6.62 -25.63 -3.38
N ASP A 195 -6.59 -26.56 -2.45
CA ASP A 195 -5.46 -27.39 -2.06
C ASP A 195 -5.56 -28.73 -2.79
N MET A 196 -4.59 -29.01 -3.67
CA MET A 196 -4.48 -30.27 -4.38
C MET A 196 -3.91 -31.33 -3.44
N ILE A 197 -4.79 -32.16 -2.89
CA ILE A 197 -4.40 -33.29 -2.06
C ILE A 197 -3.99 -34.43 -2.98
N ILE A 198 -2.69 -34.72 -3.02
CA ILE A 198 -2.12 -35.85 -3.76
C ILE A 198 -1.90 -36.99 -2.76
N GLY A 199 -2.53 -38.14 -2.99
CA GLY A 199 -2.41 -39.30 -2.10
C GLY A 199 -0.95 -39.67 -1.83
N ASN A 200 -0.61 -39.92 -0.56
CA ASN A 200 0.72 -40.28 -0.05
C ASN A 200 1.83 -39.20 -0.25
N SER A 201 1.48 -37.94 -0.48
CA SER A 201 2.44 -36.83 -0.60
C SER A 201 2.36 -35.87 0.59
N TYR A 202 3.53 -35.43 1.09
CA TYR A 202 3.63 -34.34 2.08
C TYR A 202 3.50 -32.94 1.45
N LEU A 203 3.54 -32.85 0.12
CA LEU A 203 3.44 -31.62 -0.66
C LEU A 203 1.99 -31.37 -1.11
N ILE A 204 1.51 -30.15 -0.87
CA ILE A 204 0.15 -29.69 -1.15
C ILE A 204 0.22 -28.45 -2.06
N PRO A 205 0.15 -28.60 -3.39
CA PRO A 205 -0.02 -27.46 -4.28
C PRO A 205 -1.31 -26.70 -3.95
N SER A 206 -1.26 -25.37 -3.91
CA SER A 206 -2.37 -24.50 -3.54
C SER A 206 -2.53 -23.38 -4.55
N ALA A 207 -3.78 -23.08 -4.90
CA ALA A 207 -4.14 -21.89 -5.68
C ALA A 207 -5.26 -21.13 -4.97
N CYS A 208 -5.18 -19.80 -4.92
CA CYS A 208 -6.19 -18.97 -4.28
C CYS A 208 -6.56 -17.76 -5.15
N ILE A 209 -7.82 -17.36 -5.05
CA ILE A 209 -8.32 -16.07 -5.51
C ILE A 209 -9.05 -15.39 -4.36
N GLY A 210 -8.93 -14.07 -4.27
CA GLY A 210 -9.50 -13.31 -3.19
C GLY A 210 -9.94 -11.93 -3.57
N ILE A 211 -10.90 -11.43 -2.81
CA ILE A 211 -11.46 -10.08 -2.92
C ILE A 211 -11.51 -9.46 -1.54
N GLY A 212 -11.24 -8.17 -1.46
CA GLY A 212 -11.22 -7.46 -0.19
C GLY A 212 -11.31 -5.97 -0.30
N LYS A 213 -11.10 -5.32 0.83
CA LYS A 213 -10.97 -3.87 0.96
C LYS A 213 -9.61 -3.54 1.56
N GLY A 214 -9.04 -2.44 1.12
CA GLY A 214 -7.85 -1.87 1.72
C GLY A 214 -8.02 -0.40 2.00
N VAL A 215 -7.55 0.02 3.17
CA VAL A 215 -7.34 1.42 3.51
C VAL A 215 -5.94 1.78 3.04
N THR A 216 -5.86 2.63 2.02
CA THR A 216 -4.61 3.12 1.44
C THR A 216 -4.30 4.51 1.96
N ASN A 217 -3.05 4.75 2.34
CA ASN A 217 -2.53 6.07 2.61
C ASN A 217 -1.47 6.41 1.56
N PHE A 218 -1.74 7.44 0.76
CA PHE A 218 -0.88 7.90 -0.32
C PHE A 218 -0.95 9.41 -0.44
N LEU A 219 0.20 10.07 -0.50
CA LEU A 219 0.32 11.54 -0.56
C LEU A 219 -0.49 12.26 0.55
N GLY A 220 -0.52 11.68 1.75
CA GLY A 220 -1.28 12.21 2.89
C GLY A 220 -2.80 12.02 2.82
N ALA A 221 -3.33 11.39 1.75
CA ALA A 221 -4.74 11.07 1.60
C ALA A 221 -5.02 9.63 2.00
N THR A 222 -6.07 9.43 2.80
CA THR A 222 -6.58 8.10 3.13
C THR A 222 -7.78 7.76 2.25
N ASN A 223 -7.70 6.66 1.50
CA ASN A 223 -8.75 6.20 0.61
C ASN A 223 -9.09 4.73 0.89
N ILE A 224 -10.36 4.35 0.70
CA ILE A 224 -10.77 2.94 0.75
C ILE A 224 -10.84 2.42 -0.68
N LYS A 225 -10.08 1.36 -0.96
CA LYS A 225 -9.99 0.73 -2.28
C LYS A 225 -10.46 -0.72 -2.19
N THR A 226 -11.03 -1.22 -3.28
CA THR A 226 -11.22 -2.66 -3.45
C THR A 226 -9.88 -3.28 -3.80
N ILE A 227 -9.63 -4.51 -3.35
CA ILE A 227 -8.40 -5.24 -3.62
C ILE A 227 -8.76 -6.63 -4.14
N TYR A 228 -8.04 -7.08 -5.17
CA TYR A 228 -8.09 -8.46 -5.63
C TYR A 228 -6.72 -9.12 -5.42
N LYS A 229 -6.70 -10.32 -4.86
CA LYS A 229 -5.48 -11.08 -4.59
C LYS A 229 -5.56 -12.42 -5.32
N ALA A 230 -4.47 -12.83 -5.96
CA ALA A 230 -4.32 -14.16 -6.53
C ALA A 230 -3.03 -14.77 -5.96
N LYS A 231 -3.11 -15.99 -5.43
CA LYS A 231 -1.96 -16.69 -4.84
C LYS A 231 -1.75 -18.05 -5.50
N LEU A 232 -0.51 -18.46 -5.64
CA LEU A 232 -0.11 -19.79 -6.08
C LEU A 232 1.08 -20.24 -5.25
N GLY A 233 1.09 -21.49 -4.82
CA GLY A 233 2.19 -22.00 -4.03
C GLY A 233 2.02 -23.41 -3.53
N PHE A 234 2.72 -23.73 -2.46
CA PHE A 234 2.84 -25.07 -1.93
C PHE A 234 2.79 -25.05 -0.40
N GLY A 235 2.05 -25.99 0.18
CA GLY A 235 2.13 -26.37 1.58
C GLY A 235 2.95 -27.64 1.76
N PHE A 236 3.62 -27.76 2.90
CA PHE A 236 4.32 -28.95 3.36
C PHE A 236 3.81 -29.31 4.75
N LEU A 237 3.36 -30.55 4.89
CA LEU A 237 2.95 -31.13 6.18
C LEU A 237 4.16 -31.30 7.10
N LEU A 238 4.21 -30.52 8.18
CA LEU A 238 5.19 -30.70 9.26
C LEU A 238 4.68 -31.69 10.31
N SER A 239 3.37 -31.66 10.57
CA SER A 239 2.65 -32.56 11.48
C SER A 239 1.18 -32.64 11.03
N PRO A 240 0.36 -33.55 11.60
CA PRO A 240 -1.06 -33.64 11.26
C PRO A 240 -1.85 -32.34 11.47
N LYS A 241 -1.37 -31.41 12.30
CA LYS A 241 -2.02 -30.12 12.59
C LYS A 241 -1.23 -28.90 12.13
N THR A 242 -0.03 -29.07 11.57
CA THR A 242 0.86 -27.96 11.22
C THR A 242 1.35 -28.06 9.79
N ILE A 243 1.14 -27.00 9.02
CA ILE A 243 1.59 -26.87 7.63
C ILE A 243 2.49 -25.65 7.51
N ILE A 244 3.67 -25.81 6.92
CA ILE A 244 4.45 -24.68 6.42
C ILE A 244 4.08 -24.44 4.96
N PHE A 245 3.86 -23.19 4.57
CA PHE A 245 3.51 -22.86 3.19
C PHE A 245 4.39 -21.76 2.64
N VAL A 246 4.56 -21.80 1.32
CA VAL A 246 5.24 -20.79 0.53
C VAL A 246 4.38 -20.48 -0.67
N ASN A 247 3.95 -19.22 -0.82
CA ASN A 247 3.16 -18.78 -1.96
C ASN A 247 3.81 -17.56 -2.64
N GLY A 248 3.71 -17.51 -3.95
CA GLY A 248 3.79 -16.26 -4.71
C GLY A 248 2.38 -15.70 -4.90
N TYR A 249 2.24 -14.38 -4.91
CA TYR A 249 0.96 -13.73 -5.13
C TYR A 249 1.08 -12.43 -5.91
N TYR A 250 -0.05 -12.02 -6.46
CA TYR A 250 -0.25 -10.73 -7.11
C TYR A 250 -1.47 -10.06 -6.50
N VAL A 251 -1.32 -8.76 -6.22
CA VAL A 251 -2.39 -7.91 -5.70
C VAL A 251 -2.69 -6.83 -6.73
N LYS A 252 -3.97 -6.72 -7.07
CA LYS A 252 -4.52 -5.67 -7.92
C LYS A 252 -5.36 -4.71 -7.10
N VAL A 253 -5.09 -3.42 -7.25
CA VAL A 253 -5.87 -2.34 -6.65
C VAL A 253 -6.55 -1.59 -7.80
N PRO A 254 -7.80 -1.96 -8.16
CA PRO A 254 -8.56 -1.24 -9.17
C PRO A 254 -8.89 0.17 -8.70
N ASP A 255 -9.10 1.07 -9.66
CA ASP A 255 -9.24 2.51 -9.46
C ASP A 255 -7.92 3.19 -9.06
N ASP A 256 -7.29 3.79 -10.07
CA ASP A 256 -6.02 4.51 -9.97
C ASP A 256 -6.18 5.94 -9.44
N ALA A 257 -7.39 6.44 -9.23
CA ALA A 257 -7.61 7.81 -8.80
C ALA A 257 -7.50 7.98 -7.27
N PHE A 258 -6.57 8.82 -6.82
CA PHE A 258 -6.43 9.27 -5.44
C PHE A 258 -6.90 10.72 -5.33
N LYS A 259 -7.92 10.93 -4.50
CA LYS A 259 -8.53 12.25 -4.24
C LYS A 259 -8.08 12.76 -2.88
N ASN A 260 -8.31 14.06 -2.64
CA ASN A 260 -8.02 14.74 -1.38
C ASN A 260 -6.54 14.65 -0.96
N VAL A 261 -5.64 14.74 -1.95
CA VAL A 261 -4.20 14.71 -1.74
C VAL A 261 -3.75 15.91 -0.91
N SER A 262 -2.85 15.68 0.04
CA SER A 262 -2.32 16.71 0.91
C SER A 262 -1.35 17.61 0.13
N ILE A 263 -1.85 18.78 -0.26
CA ILE A 263 -1.07 19.81 -0.95
C ILE A 263 -0.49 20.81 0.04
N GLN A 264 0.75 21.23 -0.23
CA GLN A 264 1.42 22.29 0.50
C GLN A 264 1.36 23.59 -0.31
N TYR A 265 0.48 24.50 0.12
CA TYR A 265 0.41 25.85 -0.41
C TYR A 265 1.48 26.72 0.25
N GLN A 266 2.66 26.78 -0.38
CA GLN A 266 3.72 27.70 0.04
C GLN A 266 3.47 29.14 -0.46
N HIS A 267 2.55 29.28 -1.41
CA HIS A 267 2.13 30.50 -2.08
C HIS A 267 0.76 30.27 -2.75
N GLU A 268 0.09 31.35 -3.13
CA GLU A 268 -1.16 31.30 -3.89
C GLU A 268 -0.86 31.18 -5.40
N LEU A 269 -1.67 30.41 -6.13
CA LEU A 269 -1.54 30.32 -7.59
C LEU A 269 -1.99 31.62 -8.25
N ALA A 270 -1.21 32.09 -9.23
CA ALA A 270 -1.46 33.35 -9.93
C ALA A 270 -2.70 33.30 -10.84
N ALA A 271 -2.93 32.17 -11.50
CA ALA A 271 -4.07 31.96 -12.38
C ALA A 271 -5.17 31.16 -11.69
N ASP A 272 -6.42 31.47 -12.01
CA ASP A 272 -7.57 30.74 -11.49
C ASP A 272 -7.59 29.26 -11.96
N PRO A 273 -8.15 28.34 -11.15
CA PRO A 273 -8.58 28.57 -9.77
C PRO A 273 -7.38 28.64 -8.83
N LYS A 274 -7.31 29.64 -7.96
CA LYS A 274 -6.13 29.86 -7.09
C LYS A 274 -5.83 28.70 -6.12
N HIS A 275 -6.85 27.92 -5.80
CA HIS A 275 -6.77 26.70 -5.01
C HIS A 275 -7.30 25.56 -5.86
N ILE A 276 -6.57 24.46 -5.93
CA ILE A 276 -6.91 23.27 -6.70
C ILE A 276 -6.98 22.05 -5.81
N GLU A 277 -7.90 21.16 -6.14
CA GLU A 277 -8.03 19.83 -5.54
C GLU A 277 -7.56 18.81 -6.58
N PRO A 278 -6.26 18.46 -6.59
CA PRO A 278 -5.73 17.57 -7.61
C PRO A 278 -6.20 16.14 -7.36
N VAL A 279 -6.55 15.47 -8.45
CA VAL A 279 -6.77 14.02 -8.53
C VAL A 279 -5.50 13.40 -9.10
N ILE A 280 -4.88 12.52 -8.34
CA ILE A 280 -3.67 11.82 -8.74
C ILE A 280 -4.05 10.46 -9.31
N LEU A 281 -3.57 10.16 -10.52
CA LEU A 281 -3.77 8.87 -11.16
C LEU A 281 -2.51 8.02 -10.99
N PHE A 282 -2.67 6.88 -10.33
CA PHE A 282 -1.59 6.00 -9.89
C PHE A 282 -2.10 4.57 -9.69
N ASN A 283 -1.59 3.62 -10.48
CA ASN A 283 -1.84 2.20 -10.26
C ASN A 283 -0.92 1.69 -9.14
N ALA A 284 -1.52 1.07 -8.13
CA ALA A 284 -0.87 0.61 -6.91
C ALA A 284 -0.75 -0.93 -6.84
N ASP A 285 -0.68 -1.61 -7.98
CA ASP A 285 -0.54 -3.06 -8.02
C ASP A 285 0.85 -3.49 -7.54
N TYR A 286 0.96 -4.72 -7.02
CA TYR A 286 2.23 -5.26 -6.57
C TYR A 286 2.25 -6.80 -6.59
N TYR A 287 3.48 -7.33 -6.64
CA TYR A 287 3.75 -8.75 -6.46
C TYR A 287 4.23 -9.00 -5.04
N GLY A 288 4.05 -10.22 -4.55
CA GLY A 288 4.66 -10.62 -3.29
C GLY A 288 4.93 -12.12 -3.21
N GLY A 289 5.74 -12.47 -2.23
CA GLY A 289 5.95 -13.83 -1.77
C GLY A 289 5.65 -13.89 -0.28
N GLU A 290 4.99 -14.96 0.16
CA GLU A 290 4.69 -15.25 1.55
C GLU A 290 5.31 -16.59 1.95
N ILE A 291 5.85 -16.63 3.17
CA ILE A 291 6.20 -17.86 3.88
C ILE A 291 5.50 -17.83 5.24
N GLY A 292 4.85 -18.92 5.61
CA GLY A 292 4.06 -18.95 6.83
C GLY A 292 3.77 -20.32 7.37
N LEU A 293 3.12 -20.31 8.54
CA LEU A 293 2.64 -21.48 9.24
C LEU A 293 1.13 -21.43 9.33
N ARG A 294 0.50 -22.59 9.15
CA ARG A 294 -0.91 -22.83 9.37
C ARG A 294 -1.09 -23.89 10.44
N PHE A 295 -1.99 -23.63 11.37
CA PHE A 295 -2.35 -24.51 12.48
C PHE A 295 -3.83 -24.88 12.39
N ILE A 296 -4.11 -26.16 12.20
CA ILE A 296 -5.47 -26.71 12.22
C ILE A 296 -5.88 -26.91 13.68
N LEU A 297 -7.08 -26.42 14.04
CA LEU A 297 -7.64 -26.44 15.38
C LEU A 297 -8.30 -27.81 15.66
#